data_AF-A0A1A2B2H2-F1
#
_entry.id   AF-A0A1A2B2H2-F1
#
_cell.length_a   1.000
_cell.length_b   1.000
_cell.length_c   1.000
_cell.angle_alpha   90.00
_cell.angle_beta   90.00
_cell.angle_gamma   90.00
#
_symmetry.space_group_name_H-M   'P 1'
#
loop_
_entity.id
_entity.type
_entity.pdbx_description
1 polymer ?
#
loop_
_entity_poly.entity_id
_entity_poly.type
_entity_poly.pdbx_seq_one_letter_code
_entity_poly.pdbx_strand_id
1 'polypeptide(L)' 'MKFRRRSIPFIAQAEMADCGAAALAMALGYHGRHVSLAETHEATGTGRDGVDALSISAGASSRCPEGPR' A
#
# COMPACT_ATOMS: atom_id res chain seq x y z
N MET A 1 -0.02 -17.67 20.42
CA MET A 1 0.81 -16.52 19.98
C MET A 1 0.08 -15.22 20.30
N LYS A 2 0.62 -14.35 21.18
CA LYS A 2 0.10 -12.98 21.33
C LYS A 2 0.65 -12.16 20.16
N PHE A 3 -0.14 -11.97 19.10
CA PHE A 3 0.19 -10.97 18.10
C PHE A 3 0.19 -9.62 18.82
N ARG A 4 1.37 -9.04 19.06
CA ARG A 4 1.47 -7.63 19.44
C ARG A 4 0.79 -6.88 18.30
N ARG A 5 -0.40 -6.32 18.56
CA ARG A 5 -1.22 -5.58 17.59
C ARG A 5 -0.43 -4.32 17.25
N ARG A 6 0.48 -4.41 16.28
CA ARG A 6 1.13 -3.25 15.68
C ARG A 6 0.01 -2.44 15.04
N SER A 7 -0.05 -1.14 15.36
CA SER A 7 -1.07 -0.26 14.80
C SER A 7 -0.82 -0.11 13.31
N ILE A 8 -1.86 -0.31 12.50
CA ILE A 8 -1.81 0.01 11.08
C ILE A 8 -2.14 1.51 10.98
N PRO A 9 -1.30 2.34 10.33
CA PRO A 9 -1.63 3.74 10.13
C PRO A 9 -2.85 3.84 9.22
N PHE A 10 -3.80 4.71 9.56
CA PHE A 10 -4.94 4.96 8.69
C PHE A 10 -4.56 5.97 7.60
N ILE A 11 -4.82 5.61 6.34
CA ILE A 11 -4.62 6.48 5.18
C ILE A 11 -5.95 6.54 4.43
N ALA A 12 -6.53 7.73 4.37
CA ALA A 12 -7.76 7.97 3.63
C ALA A 12 -7.49 7.91 2.12
N GLN A 13 -8.35 7.22 1.38
CA GLN A 13 -8.36 7.23 -0.08
C GLN A 13 -8.79 8.61 -0.59
N ALA A 14 -8.17 9.11 -1.66
CA ALA A 14 -8.53 10.41 -2.24
C ALA A 14 -9.69 10.26 -3.23
N GLU A 15 -9.70 9.18 -4.00
CA GLU A 15 -10.77 8.82 -4.92
C GLU A 15 -11.34 7.41 -4.65
N MET A 16 -12.51 7.09 -5.20
CA MET A 16 -13.15 5.76 -5.03
C MET A 16 -12.25 4.61 -5.51
N ALA A 17 -11.43 4.85 -6.54
CA ALA A 17 -10.54 3.86 -7.11
C ALA A 17 -9.25 3.63 -6.28
N ASP A 18 -8.93 4.53 -5.34
CA ASP A 18 -7.66 4.50 -4.59
C ASP A 18 -7.64 3.47 -3.46
N CYS A 19 -8.71 2.70 -3.27
CA CYS A 19 -8.83 1.78 -2.14
C CYS A 19 -7.65 0.80 -2.04
N GLY A 20 -7.17 0.27 -3.17
CA GLY A 20 -6.01 -0.63 -3.19
C GLY A 20 -4.68 0.07 -2.96
N ALA A 21 -4.48 1.28 -3.50
CA ALA A 21 -3.30 2.10 -3.24
C ALA A 21 -3.21 2.50 -1.75
N ALA A 22 -4.33 2.94 -1.17
CA ALA A 22 -4.42 3.27 0.24
C ALA A 22 -4.16 2.04 1.12
N ALA A 23 -4.76 0.89 0.81
CA ALA A 23 -4.51 -0.35 1.53
C ALA A 23 -3.03 -0.78 1.48
N LEU A 24 -2.39 -0.64 0.31
CA LEU A 24 -0.97 -0.92 0.16
C LEU A 24 -0.12 0.03 1.00
N ALA A 25 -0.40 1.33 0.99
CA ALA A 25 0.31 2.31 1.80
C ALA A 25 0.20 2.02 3.30
N MET A 26 -0.99 1.63 3.78
CA MET A 26 -1.23 1.22 5.16
C MET A 26 -0.44 -0.04 5.53
N ALA A 27 -0.41 -1.05 4.66
CA ALA A 27 0.34 -2.28 4.86
C ALA A 27 1.86 -2.03 4.88
N LEU A 28 2.36 -1.20 3.96
CA LEU A 28 3.77 -0.79 3.93
C LEU A 28 4.15 -0.04 5.22
N GLY A 29 3.29 0.88 5.68
CA GLY A 29 3.47 1.59 6.95
C GLY A 29 3.53 0.66 8.16
N TYR A 30 2.70 -0.38 8.18
CA TYR A 30 2.77 -1.43 9.21
C TYR A 30 4.13 -2.17 9.25
N HIS A 31 4.78 -2.33 8.09
CA HIS A 31 6.14 -2.88 7.96
C HIS A 31 7.25 -1.83 8.11
N GLY A 32 6.93 -0.62 8.57
CA GLY A 32 7.90 0.46 8.81
C GLY A 32 8.32 1.22 7.57
N ARG A 33 7.55 1.11 6.47
CA ARG A 33 7.78 1.80 5.20
C ARG A 33 6.69 2.83 4.99
N HIS A 34 6.94 4.05 5.44
CA HIS A 34 6.01 5.14 5.23
C HIS A 34 6.10 5.61 3.78
N VAL A 35 4.99 5.46 3.06
CA VAL A 35 4.79 5.94 1.70
C VAL A 35 3.48 6.71 1.65
N SER A 36 3.43 7.75 0.83
CA SER A 36 2.22 8.53 0.61
C SER A 36 1.21 7.79 -0.27
N LEU A 37 -0.04 8.24 -0.24
CA LEU A 37 -1.06 7.75 -1.16
C LEU A 37 -0.67 8.03 -2.62
N ALA A 38 -0.11 9.21 -2.91
CA ALA A 38 0.32 9.56 -4.26
C ALA A 38 1.40 8.60 -4.79
N GLU A 39 2.41 8.29 -3.97
CA GLU A 39 3.47 7.35 -4.36
C GLU A 39 2.96 5.94 -4.62
N THR A 40 1.97 5.49 -3.84
CA THR A 40 1.36 4.15 -4.02
C THR A 40 0.37 4.13 -5.17
N HIS A 41 -0.35 5.22 -5.41
CA HIS A 41 -1.21 5.41 -6.58
C HIS A 41 -0.39 5.31 -7.87
N GLU A 42 0.74 6.04 -7.95
CA GLU A 42 1.67 5.95 -9.08
C GLU A 42 2.34 4.57 -9.18
N ALA A 43 2.74 3.97 -8.06
CA ALA A 43 3.39 2.66 -8.04
C ALA A 43 2.50 1.54 -8.60
N THR A 44 1.21 1.64 -8.32
CA THR A 44 0.21 0.65 -8.70
C THR A 44 -0.44 0.96 -10.04
N GLY A 45 -0.21 2.15 -10.60
CA GLY A 45 -0.91 2.60 -11.80
C GLY A 45 -2.43 2.60 -11.63
N THR A 46 -2.91 2.87 -10.41
CA THR A 46 -4.34 2.90 -10.11
C THR A 46 -5.03 3.87 -11.06
N GLY A 47 -6.09 3.40 -11.71
CA GLY A 47 -6.84 4.17 -12.71
C GLY A 47 -8.33 4.19 -12.37
N ARG A 48 -9.17 4.49 -13.36
CA ARG A 48 -10.63 4.58 -13.16
C ARG A 48 -11.25 3.30 -12.56
N ASP A 49 -10.74 2.14 -12.92
CA ASP A 49 -11.27 0.84 -12.51
C ASP A 49 -10.65 0.30 -11.21
N GLY A 50 -9.79 1.10 -10.55
CA GLY A 50 -9.03 0.68 -9.38
C GLY A 50 -7.70 0.03 -9.77
N VAL A 51 -7.32 -1.00 -9.01
CA VAL A 51 -6.04 -1.69 -9.14
C VAL A 51 -6.22 -3.20 -9.05
N ASP A 52 -5.50 -3.94 -9.88
CA ASP A 52 -5.46 -5.39 -9.84
C ASP A 52 -4.36 -5.95 -8.89
N ALA A 53 -4.42 -7.25 -8.60
CA ALA A 53 -3.48 -7.89 -7.69
C ALA A 53 -2.02 -7.88 -8.18
N LEU A 54 -1.80 -7.96 -9.50
CA LEU A 54 -0.47 -7.93 -10.09
C LEU A 54 0.17 -6.55 -9.88
N SER A 55 -0.60 -5.49 -10.13
CA SER A 55 -0.22 -4.10 -9.96
C SER A 55 0.06 -3.76 -8.48
N ILE A 56 -0.73 -4.29 -7.54
CA ILE A 56 -0.42 -4.20 -6.09
C ILE A 56 0.92 -4.88 -5.77
N SER A 57 1.15 -6.08 -6.29
CA SER A 57 2.40 -6.82 -6.02
C SER A 57 3.63 -6.10 -6.59
N ALA A 58 3.52 -5.57 -7.81
CA ALA A 58 4.57 -4.79 -8.45
C ALA A 58 4.83 -3.46 -7.70
N GLY A 59 3.77 -2.79 -7.26
CA GLY A 59 3.86 -1.59 -6.42
C GLY A 59 4.54 -1.88 -5.08
N ALA A 60 4.21 -3.01 -4.44
CA ALA A 60 4.86 -3.44 -3.21
C ALA A 60 6.36 -3.74 -3.42
N SER A 61 6.70 -4.53 -4.44
CA SER A 61 8.08 -4.94 -4.74
C SER A 61 8.97 -3.77 -5.11
N SER A 62 8.50 -2.85 -5.95
CA SER A 62 9.25 -1.63 -6.30
C SER A 62 9.48 -0.73 -5.08
N ARG A 63 8.59 -0.81 -4.08
CA ARG A 63 8.73 -0.09 -2.82
C ARG A 63 9.44 -0.92 -1.77
N CYS A 64 9.78 -2.20 -2.06
CA CYS A 64 10.40 -3.19 -1.19
C CYS A 64 11.57 -3.99 -1.82
N PRO A 65 12.75 -3.37 -2.04
CA PRO A 65 13.90 -4.09 -2.61
C PRO A 65 14.45 -5.24 -1.74
N GLU A 66 14.26 -5.22 -0.42
CA GLU A 66 14.89 -6.17 0.53
C GLU A 66 13.89 -7.16 1.19
N GLY A 67 12.65 -7.26 0.68
CA GLY A 67 11.60 -8.09 1.29
C GLY A 67 11.02 -7.52 2.60
N PRO A 68 10.00 -8.19 3.20
CA PRO A 68 9.37 -7.72 4.43
C PRO A 68 10.28 -7.93 5.66
N ARG A 69 10.51 -6.85 6.42
CA ARG A 69 11.18 -6.89 7.74
C ARG A 69 10.23 -7.33 8.85
#